data_AF-A0A7G3GBI3-F1
#
_entry.id   AF-A0A7G3GBI3-F1
#
_cell.length_a   1.000
_cell.length_b   1.000
_cell.length_c   1.000
_cell.angle_alpha   90.00
_cell.angle_beta   90.00
_cell.angle_gamma   90.00
#
_symmetry.space_group_name_H-M   'P 1'
#
loop_
_entity.id
_entity.type
_entity.pdbx_description
1 polymer ?
#
loop_
_entity_poly.entity_id
_entity_poly.type
_entity_poly.pdbx_seq_one_letter_code
_entity_poly.pdbx_strand_id
1 'polypeptide(L)'
;MNKPRIIIGLSGLAGAGKDTVADFLLAQHDFTKMAFGDALKQTEELEKRIKSTVGNIVVTSVHFDDQAELISKLNGHIWQINRRNIAAVNPHSSERGISPYFIDQNINNYGDIRSLHIICELHLQSTIQHQSRSLWGHA
;
A
#
# COMPACT_ATOMS: atom_id res chain seq x y z
N MET A 1 -15.79 -6.09 -20.05
CA MET A 1 -15.89 -5.30 -18.81
C MET A 1 -14.47 -5.13 -18.28
N ASN A 2 -13.92 -3.91 -18.23
CA ASN A 2 -12.60 -3.71 -17.63
C ASN A 2 -12.73 -3.88 -16.12
N LYS A 3 -12.02 -4.85 -15.55
CA LYS A 3 -11.88 -5.00 -14.10
C LYS A 3 -11.31 -3.68 -13.55
N PRO A 4 -11.91 -3.08 -12.51
CA PRO A 4 -11.34 -1.89 -11.89
C PRO A 4 -9.94 -2.21 -11.39
N ARG A 5 -8.99 -1.31 -11.66
CA ARG A 5 -7.60 -1.46 -11.21
C ARG A 5 -7.50 -1.22 -9.72
N ILE A 6 -6.70 -2.03 -9.02
CA ILE A 6 -6.44 -1.86 -7.58
C ILE A 6 -5.05 -1.28 -7.41
N ILE A 7 -4.95 -0.20 -6.61
CA ILE A 7 -3.67 0.40 -6.24
C ILE A 7 -3.53 0.29 -4.73
N ILE A 8 -2.44 -0.29 -4.27
CA ILE A 8 -2.13 -0.44 -2.84
C ILE A 8 -0.79 0.22 -2.55
N GLY A 9 -0.77 1.20 -1.64
CA GLY A 9 0.46 1.74 -1.06
C GLY A 9 0.80 1.00 0.24
N LEU A 10 2.02 0.49 0.36
CA LEU A 10 2.51 -0.12 1.59
C LEU A 10 3.38 0.88 2.34
N SER A 11 2.99 1.12 3.59
CA SER A 11 3.77 1.89 4.57
C SER A 11 4.14 1.00 5.76
N GLY A 12 5.19 1.37 6.47
CA GLY A 12 5.73 0.60 7.59
C GLY A 12 7.21 0.85 7.80
N LEU A 13 7.69 0.57 9.01
CA LEU A 13 9.12 0.66 9.34
C LEU A 13 9.96 -0.33 8.52
N ALA A 14 11.27 -0.09 8.43
CA ALA A 14 12.20 -1.05 7.87
C ALA A 14 12.07 -2.40 8.60
N GLY A 15 12.02 -3.51 7.85
CA GLY A 15 11.85 -4.86 8.42
C GLY A 15 10.42 -5.21 8.88
N ALA A 16 9.42 -4.35 8.69
CA ALA A 16 8.02 -4.64 9.05
C ALA A 16 7.38 -5.76 8.22
N GLY A 17 7.94 -6.11 7.06
CA GLY A 17 7.42 -7.14 6.15
C GLY A 17 6.73 -6.59 4.90
N LYS A 18 6.97 -5.33 4.52
CA LYS A 18 6.42 -4.71 3.30
C LYS A 18 6.74 -5.51 2.04
N ASP A 19 7.99 -5.93 1.88
CA ASP A 19 8.40 -6.74 0.73
C ASP A 19 7.67 -8.08 0.69
N THR A 20 7.52 -8.74 1.85
CA THR A 20 6.79 -10.00 1.97
C THR A 20 5.32 -9.85 1.54
N VAL A 21 4.65 -8.77 1.95
CA VAL A 21 3.28 -8.48 1.54
C VAL A 21 3.20 -8.18 0.04
N ALA A 22 4.15 -7.42 -0.49
CA ALA A 22 4.21 -7.14 -1.93
C ALA A 22 4.41 -8.43 -2.73
N ASP A 23 5.35 -9.29 -2.33
CA ASP A 23 5.65 -10.55 -3.02
C ASP A 23 4.42 -11.49 -3.02
N PHE A 24 3.66 -11.51 -1.92
CA PHE A 24 2.38 -12.23 -1.87
C PHE A 24 1.37 -11.68 -2.90
N LEU A 25 1.18 -10.36 -2.97
CA LEU A 25 0.27 -9.73 -3.94
C LEU A 25 0.71 -9.98 -5.39
N LEU A 26 2.01 -10.00 -5.66
CA LEU A 26 2.58 -10.32 -6.97
C LEU A 26 2.29 -11.77 -7.35
N ALA A 27 2.59 -12.70 -6.44
CA ALA A 27 2.52 -14.12 -6.72
C ALA A 27 1.08 -14.67 -6.80
N GLN A 28 0.13 -14.06 -6.09
CA GLN A 28 -1.23 -14.60 -5.97
C GLN A 28 -2.30 -13.75 -6.66
N HIS A 29 -2.05 -12.47 -6.93
CA HIS A 29 -3.08 -11.50 -7.35
C HIS A 29 -2.69 -10.63 -8.56
N ASP A 30 -1.63 -11.00 -9.27
CA ASP A 30 -1.12 -10.33 -10.47
C ASP A 30 -0.84 -8.83 -10.27
N PHE A 31 -0.35 -8.46 -9.09
CA PHE A 31 0.10 -7.09 -8.83
C PHE A 31 1.45 -6.82 -9.49
N THR A 32 1.66 -5.58 -9.90
CA THR A 32 2.96 -5.07 -10.32
C THR A 32 3.59 -4.27 -9.18
N LYS A 33 4.76 -4.70 -8.72
CA LYS A 33 5.52 -4.00 -7.67
C LYS A 33 6.17 -2.74 -8.24
N MET A 34 5.99 -1.63 -7.54
CA MET A 34 6.72 -0.39 -7.76
C MET A 34 7.45 -0.01 -6.48
N ALA A 35 8.75 0.24 -6.62
CA ALA A 35 9.57 0.86 -5.59
C ALA A 35 10.21 2.10 -6.17
N PHE A 36 10.38 3.11 -5.33
CA PHE A 36 11.08 4.35 -5.63
C PHE A 36 12.15 4.56 -4.55
N GLY A 37 13.32 5.08 -4.94
CA GLY A 37 14.44 5.32 -4.01
C GLY A 37 14.16 6.49 -3.05
N ASP A 38 15.18 7.18 -2.53
CA ASP A 38 14.98 8.33 -1.61
C ASP A 38 15.00 9.72 -2.31
N ALA A 39 14.88 9.77 -3.64
CA ALA A 39 14.97 11.03 -4.39
C ALA A 39 13.70 11.90 -4.25
N LEU A 40 13.87 13.16 -3.82
CA LEU A 40 12.85 14.21 -3.59
C LEU A 40 11.91 14.57 -4.77
N LYS A 41 12.02 13.93 -5.95
CA LYS A 41 11.20 14.21 -7.16
C LYS A 41 10.18 13.10 -7.49
N GLN A 42 9.74 12.33 -6.49
CA GLN A 42 9.05 11.07 -6.76
C GLN A 42 7.55 11.15 -7.00
N THR A 43 6.83 12.14 -6.47
CA THR A 43 5.36 12.13 -6.58
C THR A 43 4.90 12.23 -8.05
N GLU A 44 5.52 13.09 -8.85
CA GLU A 44 5.21 13.18 -10.30
C GLU A 44 5.60 11.92 -11.08
N GLU A 45 6.74 11.31 -10.75
CA GLU A 45 7.21 10.08 -11.41
C GLU A 45 6.32 8.88 -11.02
N LEU A 46 5.92 8.82 -9.74
CA LEU A 46 4.97 7.87 -9.19
C LEU A 46 3.63 7.99 -9.92
N GLU A 47 3.12 9.21 -10.06
CA GLU A 47 1.87 9.46 -10.80
C GLU A 47 1.98 8.98 -12.25
N LYS A 48 3.05 9.34 -12.95
CA LYS A 48 3.28 8.92 -14.35
C LYS A 48 3.32 7.41 -14.47
N ARG A 49 4.06 6.71 -13.60
CA ARG A 49 4.18 5.24 -13.61
C ARG A 49 2.87 4.56 -13.27
N ILE A 50 2.11 5.06 -12.28
CA ILE A 50 0.79 4.53 -11.95
C ILE A 50 -0.18 4.72 -13.13
N LYS A 51 -0.12 5.85 -13.83
CA LYS A 51 -0.99 6.11 -14.99
C LYS A 51 -0.60 5.29 -16.23
N SER A 52 0.68 5.01 -16.43
CA SER A 52 1.16 4.21 -17.57
C SER A 52 1.07 2.69 -17.36
N THR A 53 0.93 2.24 -16.11
CA THR A 53 0.86 0.81 -15.78
C THR A 53 -0.56 0.29 -15.85
N VAL A 54 -0.73 -0.82 -16.55
CA VAL A 54 -2.00 -1.54 -16.67
C VAL A 54 -2.06 -2.65 -15.64
N GLY A 55 -3.21 -2.82 -14.98
CA GLY A 55 -3.43 -3.87 -13.98
C GLY A 55 -3.32 -3.37 -12.54
N ASN A 56 -3.15 -4.32 -11.62
CA ASN A 56 -3.04 -4.05 -10.19
C ASN A 56 -1.63 -3.57 -9.84
N ILE A 57 -1.51 -2.61 -8.93
CA ILE A 57 -0.23 -1.97 -8.58
C ILE A 57 -0.03 -1.98 -7.08
N VAL A 58 1.17 -2.36 -6.63
CA VAL A 58 1.59 -2.24 -5.23
C VAL A 58 2.82 -1.36 -5.14
N VAL A 59 2.77 -0.32 -4.30
CA VAL A 59 3.86 0.65 -4.09
C VAL A 59 4.49 0.37 -2.73
N THR A 60 5.76 -0.03 -2.66
CA THR A 60 6.37 -0.48 -1.39
C THR A 60 7.07 0.62 -0.58
N SER A 61 7.26 1.79 -1.17
CA SER A 61 8.06 2.90 -0.63
C SER A 61 7.22 4.13 -0.33
N VAL A 62 6.06 3.95 0.33
CA VAL A 62 5.19 5.07 0.74
C VAL A 62 5.63 5.54 2.12
N HIS A 63 6.40 6.63 2.16
CA HIS A 63 6.97 7.18 3.39
C HIS A 63 6.58 8.64 3.65
N PHE A 64 5.93 9.29 2.68
CA PHE A 64 5.54 10.69 2.75
C PHE A 64 4.04 10.87 2.48
N ASP A 65 3.45 11.88 3.12
CA ASP A 65 2.04 12.24 2.96
C ASP A 65 1.69 12.57 1.51
N ASP A 66 2.56 13.27 0.78
CA ASP A 66 2.33 13.62 -0.63
C ASP A 66 2.13 12.38 -1.53
N GLN A 67 2.85 11.29 -1.22
CA GLN A 67 2.69 10.02 -1.95
C GLN A 67 1.38 9.32 -1.57
N ALA A 68 1.03 9.34 -0.28
CA ALA A 68 -0.20 8.74 0.22
C ALA A 68 -1.43 9.48 -0.32
N GLU A 69 -1.38 10.82 -0.35
CA GLU A 69 -2.40 11.68 -0.93
C GLU A 69 -2.57 11.40 -2.43
N LEU A 70 -1.48 11.27 -3.18
CA LEU A 70 -1.54 10.90 -4.60
C LEU A 70 -2.23 9.55 -4.82
N ILE A 71 -1.85 8.52 -4.06
CA ILE A 71 -2.46 7.19 -4.17
C ILE A 71 -3.95 7.26 -3.84
N SER A 72 -4.33 8.01 -2.79
CA SER A 72 -5.72 8.25 -2.43
C SER A 72 -6.49 8.98 -3.55
N LYS A 73 -5.91 10.03 -4.15
CA LYS A 73 -6.46 10.75 -5.32
C LYS A 73 -6.69 9.84 -6.53
N LEU A 74 -5.90 8.77 -6.66
CA LEU A 74 -6.03 7.76 -7.71
C LEU A 74 -6.94 6.59 -7.30
N ASN A 75 -7.74 6.76 -6.24
CA ASN A 75 -8.67 5.77 -5.69
C ASN A 75 -7.97 4.48 -5.23
N GLY A 76 -6.70 4.62 -4.83
CA GLY A 76 -5.91 3.57 -4.19
C GLY A 76 -6.06 3.58 -2.67
N HIS A 77 -5.54 2.52 -2.04
CA HIS A 77 -5.62 2.31 -0.60
C HIS A 77 -4.24 2.21 0.01
N ILE A 78 -4.07 2.73 1.21
CA ILE A 78 -2.82 2.66 1.95
C ILE A 78 -2.93 1.64 3.09
N TRP A 79 -2.00 0.69 3.08
CA TRP A 79 -1.87 -0.35 4.08
C TRP A 79 -0.63 -0.10 4.93
N GLN A 80 -0.85 0.12 6.21
CA GLN A 80 0.20 0.27 7.20
C GLN A 80 0.54 -1.11 7.79
N ILE A 81 1.77 -1.55 7.58
CA ILE A 81 2.26 -2.84 8.09
C ILE A 81 2.99 -2.60 9.41
N ASN A 82 2.45 -3.20 10.47
CA ASN A 82 2.98 -3.13 11.82
C ASN A 82 3.57 -4.49 12.22
N ARG A 83 4.78 -4.50 12.77
CA ARG A 83 5.44 -5.72 13.24
C ARG A 83 5.76 -5.60 14.72
N ARG A 84 5.61 -6.71 15.45
CA ARG A 84 5.88 -6.76 16.89
C ARG A 84 7.36 -6.44 17.12
N ASN A 85 7.65 -5.58 18.10
CA ASN A 85 9.01 -5.26 18.54
C ASN A 85 9.86 -4.42 17.55
N ILE A 86 9.24 -3.73 16.59
CA ILE A 86 9.91 -2.65 15.84
C ILE A 86 9.41 -1.33 16.38
N ALA A 87 10.14 -0.75 17.32
CA ALA A 87 9.96 0.65 17.69
C ALA A 87 10.57 1.53 16.59
N ALA A 88 9.99 2.69 16.32
CA ALA A 88 10.61 3.68 15.43
C ALA A 88 12.03 3.94 15.97
N VAL A 89 13.05 3.59 15.18
CA VAL A 89 14.46 3.63 15.62
C VAL A 89 14.93 5.08 15.86
N ASN A 90 14.11 6.08 15.53
CA ASN A 90 14.37 7.46 15.90
C ASN A 90 13.08 8.30 15.83
N PRO A 91 12.55 8.87 16.93
CA PRO A 91 11.40 9.76 16.89
C PRO A 91 11.69 11.12 16.21
N HIS A 92 12.96 11.38 15.87
CA HIS A 92 13.46 12.69 15.43
C HIS A 92 13.99 12.69 13.99
N SER A 93 13.99 11.57 13.28
CA SER A 93 14.36 11.54 11.86
C SER A 93 13.16 11.94 11.01
N SER A 94 13.41 12.58 9.88
CA SER A 94 12.43 12.97 8.85
C SER A 94 11.59 11.81 8.28
N GLU A 95 11.80 10.57 8.76
CA GLU A 95 10.96 9.38 8.62
C GLU A 95 9.69 9.43 9.48
N ARG A 96 8.94 10.54 9.46
CA ARG A 96 7.70 10.67 10.27
C ARG A 96 6.60 9.66 9.90
N GLY A 97 6.85 8.82 8.90
CA GLY A 97 5.84 7.97 8.31
C GLY A 97 4.76 8.82 7.65
N ILE A 98 3.71 8.15 7.23
CA ILE A 98 2.51 8.80 6.72
C ILE A 98 1.60 9.20 7.88
N SER A 99 0.88 10.30 7.71
CA SER A 99 -0.20 10.71 8.59
C SER A 99 -1.23 9.58 8.71
N PRO A 100 -1.69 9.25 9.93
CA PRO A 100 -2.72 8.24 10.14
C PRO A 100 -4.01 8.50 9.36
N TYR A 101 -4.24 9.75 8.95
CA TYR A 101 -5.37 10.15 8.11
C TYR A 101 -5.39 9.43 6.75
N PHE A 102 -4.23 9.14 6.17
CA PHE A 102 -4.14 8.46 4.88
C PHE A 102 -4.16 6.94 5.00
N ILE A 103 -4.13 6.36 6.20
CA ILE A 103 -4.05 4.91 6.41
C ILE A 103 -5.47 4.32 6.34
N ASP A 104 -5.75 3.59 5.27
CA ASP A 104 -7.02 2.86 5.13
C ASP A 104 -7.07 1.59 6.00
N GLN A 105 -5.95 0.85 6.06
CA GLN A 105 -5.91 -0.46 6.71
C GLN A 105 -4.60 -0.69 7.46
N ASN A 106 -4.70 -1.37 8.61
CA ASN A 106 -3.56 -1.76 9.43
C ASN A 106 -3.34 -3.28 9.37
N ILE A 107 -2.21 -3.70 8.84
CA ILE A 107 -1.78 -5.11 8.76
C ILE A 107 -0.84 -5.40 9.93
N ASN A 108 -1.31 -6.22 10.86
CA ASN A 108 -0.54 -6.62 12.05
C ASN A 108 0.25 -7.90 11.78
N ASN A 109 1.50 -7.75 11.32
CA ASN A 109 2.45 -8.82 11.08
C ASN A 109 3.09 -9.32 12.40
N TYR A 110 2.30 -10.05 13.20
CA TYR A 110 2.74 -10.57 14.51
C TYR A 110 2.94 -12.09 14.54
N GLY A 111 2.59 -12.78 13.46
CA GLY A 111 2.58 -14.25 13.38
C GLY A 111 3.60 -14.81 12.39
N ASP A 112 3.34 -16.02 11.91
CA ASP A 112 4.12 -16.64 10.84
C ASP A 112 3.68 -16.12 9.45
N ILE A 113 4.41 -16.55 8.42
CA ILE A 113 4.15 -16.16 7.02
C ILE A 113 2.75 -16.56 6.53
N ARG A 114 2.20 -17.68 7.02
CA ARG A 114 0.88 -18.17 6.60
C ARG A 114 -0.21 -17.28 7.20
N SER A 115 -0.07 -16.92 8.47
CA SER A 115 -0.95 -15.95 9.11
C SER A 115 -0.93 -14.60 8.39
N LEU A 116 0.26 -14.13 7.97
CA LEU A 116 0.39 -12.90 7.19
C LEU A 116 -0.36 -12.99 5.86
N HIS A 117 -0.21 -14.09 5.11
CA HIS A 117 -0.94 -14.30 3.85
C HIS A 117 -2.46 -14.27 4.04
N ILE A 118 -2.99 -14.92 5.07
CA ILE A 118 -4.43 -14.90 5.38
C ILE A 118 -4.90 -13.47 5.67
N ILE A 119 -4.14 -12.72 6.47
CA ILE A 119 -4.46 -11.32 6.79
C ILE A 119 -4.47 -10.49 5.50
N CYS A 120 -3.43 -10.59 4.67
CA CYS A 120 -3.36 -9.89 3.39
C CYS A 120 -4.54 -10.22 2.47
N GLU A 121 -4.95 -11.48 2.41
CA GLU A 121 -6.13 -11.90 1.63
C GLU A 121 -7.40 -11.21 2.12
N LEU A 122 -7.67 -11.25 3.43
CA LEU A 122 -8.87 -10.62 4.02
C LEU A 122 -8.92 -9.11 3.75
N HIS A 123 -7.77 -8.45 3.88
CA HIS A 123 -7.62 -7.02 3.61
C HIS A 123 -7.85 -6.69 2.13
N LEU A 124 -7.34 -7.53 1.21
CA LEU A 124 -7.55 -7.37 -0.22
C LEU A 124 -9.02 -7.50 -0.60
N GLN A 125 -9.71 -8.53 -0.08
CA GLN A 125 -11.14 -8.73 -0.32
C GLN A 125 -11.96 -7.54 0.17
N SER A 126 -11.63 -7.00 1.35
CA SER A 126 -12.23 -5.78 1.88
C SER A 126 -12.02 -4.57 0.95
N THR A 127 -10.80 -4.39 0.43
CA THR A 127 -10.48 -3.34 -0.55
C THR A 127 -11.31 -3.47 -1.83
N ILE A 128 -11.43 -4.68 -2.38
CA ILE A 128 -12.23 -4.94 -3.59
C ILE A 128 -13.71 -4.62 -3.35
N GLN A 129 -14.24 -5.00 -2.19
CA GLN A 129 -15.64 -4.75 -1.84
C GLN A 129 -15.95 -3.25 -1.68
N HIS A 130 -15.03 -2.49 -1.08
CA HIS A 130 -15.17 -1.04 -0.94
C HIS A 130 -15.15 -0.31 -2.30
N GLN A 131 -14.22 -0.66 -3.19
CA GLN A 131 -14.19 -0.08 -4.54
C GLN A 131 -15.43 -0.44 -5.36
N SER A 132 -15.97 -1.65 -5.18
CA SER A 132 -17.22 -2.03 -5.84
C SER A 132 -18.36 -1.12 -5.37
N ARG A 133 -18.52 -0.91 -4.05
CA ARG A 133 -19.59 -0.06 -3.51
C ARG A 133 -19.51 1.40 -3.95
N SER A 134 -18.32 1.98 -4.09
CA SER A 134 -18.17 3.37 -4.53
C SER A 134 -18.62 3.58 -5.99
N LEU A 135 -18.50 2.55 -6.84
CA LEU A 135 -18.92 2.58 -8.24
C LEU A 135 -20.44 2.47 -8.43
N TRP A 136 -21.18 1.95 -7.44
CA TRP A 136 -22.65 1.82 -7.48
C TRP A 136 -23.37 2.86 -6.61
N GLY A 137 -22.64 3.76 -5.94
CA GLY A 137 -23.18 4.75 -4.98
C GLY A 137 -23.51 6.13 -5.56
N HIS A 138 -23.29 6.35 -6.86
CA HIS A 138 -23.74 7.56 -7.57
C HIS A 138 -24.67 7.15 -8.70
N ALA A 139 -25.93 6.90 -8.36
CA ALA A 139 -27.04 6.75 -9.32
C ALA A 139 -28.15 7.72 -8.90
#